data_AF-A0A9P1P9J8-F1
#
_entry.id   AF-A0A9P1P9J8-F1
#
_cell.length_a   1.000
_cell.length_b   1.000
_cell.length_c   1.000
_cell.angle_alpha   90.00
_cell.angle_beta   90.00
_cell.angle_gamma   90.00
#
_symmetry.space_group_name_H-M   'P 1'
#
loop_
_entity.id
_entity.type
_entity.pdbx_description
1 polymer ?
#
loop_
_entity_poly.entity_id
_entity_poly.type
_entity_poly.pdbx_seq_one_letter_code
_entity_poly.pdbx_strand_id
1 'polypeptide(L)'
;MKKSKKKFTDYMWIISALYLFLGLFNILFAWLGLLCFFIPLIISFSGGGKLYCNKYCGRGQLLDLMGNKLKLSRYKDIPKFLKSKYFRYGFLTFFMTMFILMLFNTYLVFNGTNELKEFIKILWTFKLPWNWVNTSMVSPWVAQFAFGFYSIMLTSTILGVVTMILYKPKSWCVYCPMGTMTQLISKAKYKE
;
A
#
# COMPACT_ATOMS: atom_id res chain seq x y z
N MET A 1 -34.84 9.39 -11.24
CA MET A 1 -33.45 8.94 -10.95
C MET A 1 -33.02 9.47 -9.58
N LYS A 2 -32.90 8.60 -8.57
CA LYS A 2 -32.55 8.99 -7.19
C LYS A 2 -31.06 9.35 -7.16
N LYS A 3 -30.70 10.66 -7.06
CA LYS A 3 -29.32 11.10 -6.80
C LYS A 3 -28.90 10.49 -5.45
N SER A 4 -28.11 9.42 -5.47
CA SER A 4 -27.57 8.85 -4.22
C SER A 4 -26.63 9.89 -3.63
N LYS A 5 -26.93 10.38 -2.41
CA LYS A 5 -26.03 11.23 -1.63
C LYS A 5 -24.64 10.58 -1.65
N LYS A 6 -23.62 11.30 -2.14
CA LYS A 6 -22.22 10.82 -2.14
C LYS A 6 -21.87 10.44 -0.72
N LYS A 7 -21.61 9.16 -0.47
CA LYS A 7 -21.31 8.68 0.87
C LYS A 7 -19.87 9.07 1.19
N PHE A 8 -19.53 9.27 2.46
CA PHE A 8 -18.15 9.55 2.91
C PHE A 8 -17.13 8.52 2.37
N THR A 9 -17.59 7.30 2.09
CA THR A 9 -16.85 6.26 1.39
C THR A 9 -16.30 6.69 0.02
N ASP A 10 -16.97 7.58 -0.72
CA ASP A 10 -16.56 8.01 -2.06
C ASP A 10 -15.36 8.98 -2.06
N TYR A 11 -14.92 9.42 -0.87
CA TYR A 11 -13.82 10.38 -0.69
C TYR A 11 -12.55 9.75 -0.06
N MET A 12 -12.53 8.43 0.21
CA MET A 12 -11.35 7.76 0.80
C MET A 12 -10.12 7.78 -0.12
N TRP A 13 -10.33 7.92 -1.43
CA TRP A 13 -9.23 8.11 -2.39
C TRP A 13 -8.50 9.44 -2.20
N ILE A 14 -9.18 10.51 -1.75
CA ILE A 14 -8.54 11.81 -1.48
C ILE A 14 -7.61 11.68 -0.29
N ILE A 15 -8.05 11.02 0.77
CA ILE A 15 -7.18 10.73 1.93
C ILE A 15 -5.95 9.95 1.46
N SER A 16 -6.13 8.97 0.56
CA SER A 16 -5.02 8.16 0.04
C SER A 16 -4.05 8.94 -0.83
N ALA A 17 -4.56 9.79 -1.72
CA ALA A 17 -3.74 10.66 -2.56
C ALA A 17 -3.02 11.73 -1.72
N LEU A 18 -3.73 12.29 -0.74
CA LEU A 18 -3.22 13.36 0.12
C LEU A 18 -2.04 12.90 0.96
N TYR A 19 -2.13 11.74 1.64
CA TYR A 19 -0.98 11.27 2.43
C TYR A 19 0.20 10.85 1.56
N LEU A 20 -0.03 10.30 0.35
CA LEU A 20 1.06 9.95 -0.57
C LEU A 20 1.78 11.20 -1.08
N PHE A 21 1.01 12.25 -1.38
CA PHE A 21 1.52 13.55 -1.80
C PHE A 21 2.27 14.25 -0.66
N LEU A 22 1.68 14.32 0.54
CA LEU A 22 2.32 14.85 1.74
C LEU A 22 3.63 14.11 2.07
N GLY A 23 3.67 12.79 1.88
CA GLY A 23 4.87 11.98 2.07
C GLY A 23 6.02 12.31 1.12
N LEU A 24 5.76 12.93 -0.04
CA LEU A 24 6.81 13.45 -0.93
C LEU A 24 7.51 14.67 -0.30
N PHE A 25 6.74 15.58 0.31
CA PHE A 25 7.28 16.81 0.91
C PHE A 25 7.87 16.57 2.30
N ASN A 26 7.24 15.70 3.09
CA ASN A 26 7.73 15.35 4.42
C ASN A 26 7.49 13.86 4.70
N ILE A 27 8.60 13.13 4.83
CA ILE A 27 8.60 11.68 4.99
C ILE A 27 7.86 11.23 6.27
N LEU A 28 7.80 12.07 7.31
CA LEU A 28 7.14 11.75 8.57
C LEU A 28 5.63 11.49 8.41
N PHE A 29 5.00 12.04 7.37
CA PHE A 29 3.59 11.73 7.08
C PHE A 29 3.36 10.28 6.64
N ALA A 30 4.42 9.52 6.32
CA ALA A 30 4.33 8.08 6.07
C ALA A 30 3.70 7.32 7.27
N TRP A 31 3.87 7.83 8.49
CA TRP A 31 3.23 7.29 9.70
C TRP A 31 1.69 7.34 9.64
N LEU A 32 1.09 8.30 8.95
CA LEU A 32 -0.36 8.32 8.73
C LEU A 32 -0.82 7.17 7.82
N GLY A 33 0.04 6.74 6.88
CA GLY A 33 -0.22 5.59 6.02
C GLY A 33 -0.31 4.26 6.79
N LEU A 34 0.25 4.21 7.99
CA LEU A 34 0.17 3.06 8.90
C LEU A 34 -1.28 2.75 9.28
N LEU A 35 -2.12 3.77 9.44
CA LEU A 35 -3.55 3.61 9.66
C LEU A 35 -4.21 2.83 8.52
N CYS A 36 -3.85 3.11 7.27
CA CYS A 36 -4.38 2.40 6.11
C CYS A 36 -3.92 0.93 6.04
N PHE A 37 -2.81 0.58 6.71
CA PHE A 37 -2.32 -0.79 6.83
C PHE A 37 -3.02 -1.56 7.96
N PHE A 38 -3.21 -0.94 9.14
CA PHE A 38 -3.79 -1.60 10.30
C PHE A 38 -5.32 -1.71 10.27
N ILE A 39 -6.02 -0.68 9.79
CA ILE A 39 -7.49 -0.69 9.70
C ILE A 39 -8.05 -1.93 8.97
N PRO A 40 -7.57 -2.32 7.76
CA PRO A 40 -8.05 -3.53 7.10
C PRO A 40 -7.81 -4.81 7.91
N LEU A 41 -6.69 -4.90 8.62
CA LEU A 41 -6.34 -6.07 9.43
C LEU A 41 -7.23 -6.17 10.66
N ILE A 42 -7.46 -5.07 11.36
CA ILE A 42 -8.37 -5.00 12.51
C ILE A 42 -9.79 -5.39 12.09
N ILE A 43 -10.31 -4.80 11.01
CA ILE A 43 -11.65 -5.13 10.49
C ILE A 43 -11.74 -6.60 10.09
N SER A 44 -10.71 -7.14 9.42
CA SER A 44 -10.69 -8.56 9.04
C SER A 44 -10.67 -9.48 10.26
N PHE A 45 -9.96 -9.09 11.33
CA PHE A 45 -9.89 -9.85 12.57
C PHE A 45 -11.20 -9.78 13.37
N SER A 46 -11.87 -8.62 13.40
CA SER A 46 -13.18 -8.42 14.05
C SER A 46 -14.35 -9.09 13.33
N GLY A 47 -14.14 -9.79 12.21
CA GLY A 47 -15.22 -10.47 11.46
C GLY A 47 -15.85 -9.61 10.35
N GLY A 48 -15.22 -8.51 9.95
CA GLY A 48 -15.61 -7.74 8.77
C GLY A 48 -15.11 -8.36 7.45
N GLY A 49 -14.32 -9.43 7.51
CA GLY A 49 -13.77 -10.12 6.33
C GLY A 49 -13.13 -9.14 5.32
N LYS A 50 -13.56 -9.21 4.06
CA LYS A 50 -13.07 -8.33 2.98
C LYS A 50 -13.79 -6.99 2.84
N LEU A 51 -14.59 -6.58 3.82
CA LEU A 51 -15.39 -5.35 3.75
C LEU A 51 -14.53 -4.11 3.46
N TYR A 52 -13.37 -3.99 4.10
CA TYR A 52 -12.46 -2.87 3.87
C TYR A 52 -11.93 -2.83 2.43
N CYS A 53 -11.40 -3.95 1.93
CA CYS A 53 -10.87 -4.04 0.57
C CYS A 53 -11.95 -3.77 -0.50
N ASN A 54 -13.20 -4.17 -0.24
CA ASN A 54 -14.30 -4.03 -1.19
C ASN A 54 -14.95 -2.65 -1.18
N LYS A 55 -15.12 -2.01 -0.01
CA LYS A 55 -15.89 -0.75 0.11
C LYS A 55 -15.06 0.47 0.50
N TYR A 56 -14.01 0.30 1.31
CA TYR A 56 -13.31 1.40 1.98
C TYR A 56 -11.88 1.64 1.50
N CYS A 57 -11.34 0.75 0.67
CA CYS A 57 -9.96 0.88 0.18
C CYS A 57 -9.81 2.11 -0.72
N GLY A 58 -9.26 3.20 -0.17
CA GLY A 58 -9.05 4.46 -0.89
C GLY A 58 -8.13 4.32 -2.10
N ARG A 59 -7.09 3.47 -2.03
CA ARG A 59 -6.24 3.16 -3.20
C ARG A 59 -7.01 2.44 -4.31
N GLY A 60 -7.87 1.48 -3.95
CA GLY A 60 -8.70 0.77 -4.92
C GLY A 60 -9.68 1.71 -5.63
N GLN A 61 -10.19 2.71 -4.92
CA GLN A 61 -11.02 3.77 -5.48
C GLN A 61 -10.22 4.74 -6.35
N LEU A 62 -8.99 5.09 -5.96
CA LEU A 62 -8.09 5.94 -6.74
C LEU A 62 -7.82 5.32 -8.11
N LEU A 63 -7.45 4.04 -8.15
CA LEU A 63 -7.20 3.32 -9.42
C LEU A 63 -8.48 3.18 -10.26
N ASP A 64 -9.64 3.01 -9.62
CA ASP A 64 -10.94 2.98 -10.32
C ASP A 64 -11.30 4.33 -10.94
N LEU A 65 -11.06 5.42 -10.22
CA LEU A 65 -11.31 6.78 -10.66
C LEU A 65 -10.39 7.13 -11.85
N MET A 66 -9.09 6.84 -11.72
CA MET A 66 -8.12 7.05 -12.80
C MET A 66 -8.42 6.18 -14.01
N GLY A 67 -8.73 4.90 -13.81
CA GLY A 67 -9.02 4.00 -14.91
C GLY A 67 -10.34 4.29 -15.61
N ASN A 68 -11.42 4.58 -14.88
CA ASN A 68 -12.75 4.79 -15.45
C ASN A 68 -13.06 6.23 -15.85
N LYS A 69 -12.73 7.22 -15.02
CA LYS A 69 -13.05 8.62 -15.33
C LYS A 69 -12.02 9.26 -16.25
N LEU A 70 -10.73 9.01 -16.00
CA LEU A 70 -9.65 9.54 -16.86
C LEU A 70 -9.36 8.64 -18.07
N LYS A 71 -10.05 7.49 -18.20
CA LYS A 71 -9.90 6.51 -19.29
C LYS A 71 -8.44 6.11 -19.56
N LEU A 72 -7.59 6.11 -18.53
CA LEU A 72 -6.17 5.76 -18.64
C LEU A 72 -5.93 4.24 -18.73
N SER A 73 -6.97 3.43 -18.59
CA SER A 73 -6.90 1.97 -18.58
C SER A 73 -7.22 1.40 -19.96
N ARG A 74 -6.44 0.40 -20.40
CA ARG A 74 -6.69 -0.37 -21.64
C ARG A 74 -7.84 -1.38 -21.52
N TYR A 75 -8.45 -1.53 -20.34
CA TYR A 75 -9.54 -2.48 -20.03
C TYR A 75 -9.28 -3.96 -20.37
N LYS A 76 -8.04 -4.31 -20.73
CA LYS A 76 -7.65 -5.68 -21.05
C LYS A 76 -7.73 -6.56 -19.81
N ASP A 77 -8.18 -7.79 -20.00
CA ASP A 77 -8.22 -8.77 -18.93
C ASP A 77 -6.82 -9.11 -18.40
N ILE A 78 -6.75 -9.26 -17.08
CA ILE A 78 -5.52 -9.61 -16.38
C ILE A 78 -5.12 -11.05 -16.78
N PRO A 79 -3.84 -11.30 -17.12
CA PRO A 79 -3.35 -12.62 -17.48
C PRO A 79 -3.61 -13.63 -16.35
N LYS A 80 -3.86 -14.89 -16.73
CA LYS A 80 -4.13 -15.99 -15.80
C LYS A 80 -3.02 -16.18 -14.76
N PHE A 81 -1.77 -15.88 -15.13
CA PHE A 81 -0.60 -15.92 -14.25
C PHE A 81 -0.78 -15.04 -13.00
N LEU A 82 -1.12 -13.76 -13.16
CA LEU A 82 -1.31 -12.82 -12.03
C LEU A 82 -2.53 -13.17 -11.17
N LYS A 83 -3.49 -13.93 -11.72
CA LYS A 83 -4.66 -14.44 -10.96
C LYS A 83 -4.35 -15.73 -10.19
N SER A 84 -3.26 -16.44 -10.51
CA SER A 84 -2.93 -17.74 -9.94
C SER A 84 -2.68 -17.65 -8.42
N LYS A 85 -3.00 -18.74 -7.69
CA LYS A 85 -2.73 -18.84 -6.25
C LYS A 85 -1.24 -18.74 -5.96
N TYR A 86 -0.41 -19.38 -6.78
CA TYR A 86 1.06 -19.34 -6.67
C TYR A 86 1.59 -17.91 -6.74
N PHE A 87 1.17 -17.12 -7.74
CA PHE A 87 1.62 -15.74 -7.86
C PHE A 87 1.17 -14.88 -6.67
N ARG A 88 -0.08 -15.03 -6.21
CA ARG A 88 -0.59 -14.26 -5.07
C ARG A 88 0.18 -14.55 -3.77
N TYR A 89 0.44 -15.82 -3.47
CA TYR A 89 1.19 -16.19 -2.28
C TYR A 89 2.68 -15.89 -2.41
N GLY A 90 3.28 -16.12 -3.57
CA GLY A 90 4.67 -15.73 -3.84
C GLY A 90 4.88 -14.22 -3.68
N PHE A 91 3.97 -13.41 -4.24
CA PHE A 91 4.00 -11.96 -4.10
C PHE A 91 3.77 -11.50 -2.66
N LEU A 92 2.86 -12.16 -1.93
CA LEU A 92 2.66 -11.90 -0.50
C LEU A 92 3.93 -12.19 0.30
N THR A 93 4.55 -13.36 0.12
CA THR A 93 5.79 -13.72 0.82
C THR A 93 6.89 -12.72 0.50
N PHE A 94 7.10 -12.39 -0.78
CA PHE A 94 8.05 -11.36 -1.19
C PHE A 94 7.82 -10.04 -0.45
N PHE A 95 6.57 -9.57 -0.42
CA PHE A 95 6.21 -8.33 0.26
C PHE A 95 6.43 -8.41 1.78
N MET A 96 6.11 -9.54 2.41
CA MET A 96 6.32 -9.77 3.84
C MET A 96 7.81 -9.78 4.19
N THR A 97 8.65 -10.41 3.37
CA THR A 97 10.11 -10.36 3.52
C THR A 97 10.61 -8.93 3.44
N MET A 98 10.14 -8.13 2.47
CA MET A 98 10.52 -6.72 2.38
C MET A 98 10.12 -5.92 3.63
N PHE A 99 8.91 -6.15 4.14
CA PHE A 99 8.41 -5.48 5.34
C PHE A 99 9.19 -5.88 6.60
N ILE A 100 9.51 -7.16 6.78
CA ILE A 100 10.31 -7.64 7.91
C ILE A 100 11.73 -7.08 7.84
N LEU A 101 12.36 -7.09 6.67
CA LEU A 101 13.69 -6.49 6.49
C LEU A 101 13.69 -4.99 6.80
N MET A 102 12.64 -4.27 6.43
CA MET A 102 12.47 -2.86 6.80
C MET A 102 12.39 -2.66 8.32
N LEU A 103 11.59 -3.47 9.01
CA LEU A 103 11.49 -3.43 10.48
C LEU A 103 12.83 -3.76 11.14
N PHE A 104 13.55 -4.77 10.63
CA PHE A 104 14.85 -5.15 11.13
C PHE A 104 15.89 -4.04 10.96
N ASN A 105 15.95 -3.39 9.78
CA ASN A 105 16.82 -2.23 9.59
C ASN A 105 16.47 -1.07 10.52
N THR A 106 15.18 -0.81 10.74
CA THR A 106 14.71 0.22 11.69
C THR A 106 15.15 -0.10 13.11
N TYR A 107 15.05 -1.38 13.51
CA TYR A 107 15.50 -1.86 14.81
C TYR A 107 17.02 -1.76 14.98
N LEU A 108 17.81 -2.02 13.94
CA LEU A 108 19.27 -1.85 13.98
C LEU A 108 19.67 -0.38 14.15
N VAL A 109 18.97 0.55 13.47
CA VAL A 109 19.18 2.00 13.66
C VAL A 109 18.77 2.43 15.07
N PHE A 110 17.71 1.82 15.65
CA PHE A 110 17.34 2.04 17.05
C PHE A 110 18.43 1.58 18.03
N ASN A 111 19.05 0.42 17.78
CA ASN A 111 20.18 -0.08 18.57
C ASN A 111 21.52 0.64 18.29
N GLY A 112 21.53 1.65 17.40
CA GLY A 112 22.72 2.43 17.07
C GLY A 112 23.78 1.69 16.25
N THR A 113 23.48 0.52 15.70
CA THR A 113 24.46 -0.32 14.97
C THR A 113 24.56 -0.01 13.48
N ASN A 114 23.61 0.75 12.93
CA ASN A 114 23.62 1.20 11.54
C ASN A 114 23.37 2.70 11.45
N GLU A 115 24.08 3.37 10.54
CA GLU A 115 23.79 4.75 10.15
C GLU A 115 22.46 4.84 9.39
N LEU A 116 21.82 6.00 9.50
CA LEU A 116 20.54 6.30 8.89
C LEU A 116 20.66 6.28 7.35
N LYS A 117 19.82 5.49 6.68
CA LYS A 117 19.79 5.38 5.22
C LYS A 117 18.63 6.21 4.66
N GLU A 118 18.92 7.44 4.21
CA GLU A 118 17.97 8.41 3.62
C GLU A 118 17.60 8.09 2.15
N PHE A 119 17.48 6.81 1.80
CA PHE A 119 17.20 6.40 0.43
C PHE A 119 15.87 5.66 0.35
N ILE A 120 15.01 6.09 -0.57
CA ILE A 120 13.78 5.38 -0.94
C ILE A 120 14.17 4.28 -1.94
N LYS A 121 13.89 3.02 -1.62
CA LYS A 121 14.16 1.85 -2.47
C LYS A 121 12.92 1.44 -3.27
N ILE A 122 12.75 1.92 -4.49
CA ILE A 122 11.67 1.45 -5.36
C ILE A 122 11.97 0.02 -5.80
N LEU A 123 11.07 -0.91 -5.47
CA LEU A 123 11.15 -2.33 -5.84
C LEU A 123 12.55 -2.93 -5.55
N TRP A 124 13.18 -2.47 -4.46
CA TRP A 124 14.52 -2.89 -3.99
C TRP A 124 15.72 -2.45 -4.84
N THR A 125 15.52 -1.99 -6.08
CA THR A 125 16.60 -1.82 -7.07
C THR A 125 16.99 -0.35 -7.25
N PHE A 126 16.00 0.55 -7.24
CA PHE A 126 16.25 1.97 -7.49
C PHE A 126 16.32 2.73 -6.17
N LYS A 127 17.51 3.23 -5.83
CA LYS A 127 17.75 4.09 -4.69
C LYS A 127 17.54 5.54 -5.12
N LEU A 128 16.45 6.17 -4.70
CA LEU A 128 16.25 7.61 -4.88
C LEU A 128 16.79 8.34 -3.65
N PRO A 129 17.81 9.20 -3.80
CA PRO A 129 18.28 10.06 -2.72
C PRO A 129 17.19 11.08 -2.39
N TRP A 130 16.78 11.14 -1.11
CA TRP A 130 15.68 12.00 -0.67
C TRP A 130 16.18 13.02 0.35
N ASN A 131 17.17 13.80 -0.07
CA ASN A 131 18.03 14.61 0.80
C ASN A 131 17.44 16.00 1.16
N TRP A 132 16.24 16.34 0.67
CA TRP A 132 15.63 17.66 0.88
C TRP A 132 14.64 17.73 2.06
N VAL A 133 14.44 16.62 2.79
CA VAL A 133 13.53 16.59 3.95
C VAL A 133 14.34 16.77 5.24
N ASN A 134 14.01 17.80 6.02
CA ASN A 134 14.60 18.01 7.34
C ASN A 134 14.13 16.92 8.33
N THR A 135 14.97 15.91 8.57
CA THR A 135 14.78 14.86 9.57
C THR A 135 15.43 15.19 10.93
N SER A 136 16.10 16.34 11.04
CA SER A 136 16.90 16.78 12.19
C SER A 136 16.11 16.95 13.51
N MET A 137 14.79 17.01 13.45
CA MET A 137 13.93 17.17 14.63
C MET A 137 13.43 15.86 15.23
N VAL A 138 13.72 14.70 14.63
CA VAL A 138 13.11 13.41 15.03
C VAL A 138 14.19 12.35 15.20
N SER A 139 13.94 11.38 16.08
CA SER A 139 14.89 10.29 16.32
C SER A 139 15.24 9.53 15.03
N PRO A 140 16.51 9.11 14.86
CA PRO A 140 16.98 8.45 13.64
C PRO A 140 16.14 7.23 13.21
N TRP A 141 15.65 6.46 14.19
CA TRP A 141 14.83 5.28 13.92
C TRP A 141 13.45 5.64 13.33
N VAL A 142 12.83 6.76 13.74
CA VAL A 142 11.52 7.19 13.23
C VAL A 142 11.62 7.60 11.77
N ALA A 143 12.70 8.30 11.42
CA ALA A 143 13.00 8.66 10.04
C ALA A 143 13.31 7.41 9.21
N GLN A 144 14.11 6.47 9.71
CA GLN A 144 14.41 5.21 9.03
C GLN A 144 13.14 4.39 8.72
N PHE A 145 12.22 4.30 9.69
CA PHE A 145 10.94 3.63 9.50
C PHE A 145 10.12 4.34 8.42
N ALA A 146 10.03 5.67 8.49
CA ALA A 146 9.25 6.47 7.57
C ALA A 146 9.74 6.31 6.12
N PHE A 147 11.06 6.36 5.88
CA PHE A 147 11.66 6.11 4.56
C PHE A 147 11.34 4.70 4.05
N GLY A 148 11.51 3.69 4.91
CA GLY A 148 11.23 2.31 4.56
C GLY A 148 9.75 2.08 4.20
N PHE A 149 8.85 2.59 5.04
CA PHE A 149 7.42 2.40 4.87
C PHE A 149 6.89 3.15 3.65
N TYR A 150 7.30 4.41 3.49
CA TYR A 150 6.95 5.21 2.31
C TYR A 150 7.43 4.54 1.01
N SER A 151 8.63 3.97 1.02
CA SER A 151 9.19 3.22 -0.12
C SER A 151 8.31 2.05 -0.55
N ILE A 152 7.81 1.28 0.42
CA ILE A 152 6.91 0.15 0.16
C ILE A 152 5.57 0.65 -0.37
N MET A 153 5.01 1.70 0.23
CA MET A 153 3.75 2.30 -0.22
C MET A 153 3.86 2.84 -1.65
N LEU A 154 4.90 3.62 -1.93
CA LEU A 154 5.16 4.20 -3.24
C LEU A 154 5.34 3.13 -4.31
N THR A 155 6.15 2.09 -4.03
CA THR A 155 6.32 0.94 -4.93
C THR A 155 4.98 0.27 -5.25
N SER A 156 4.15 0.06 -4.23
CA SER A 156 2.83 -0.55 -4.41
C SER A 156 1.89 0.32 -5.26
N THR A 157 1.98 1.64 -5.13
CA THR A 157 1.18 2.59 -5.91
C THR A 157 1.66 2.65 -7.36
N ILE A 158 2.96 2.68 -7.59
CA ILE A 158 3.56 2.65 -8.94
C ILE A 158 3.12 1.37 -9.66
N LEU A 159 3.30 0.20 -9.03
CA LEU A 159 2.84 -1.06 -9.60
C LEU A 159 1.33 -1.07 -9.82
N GLY A 160 0.57 -0.44 -8.92
CA GLY A 160 -0.87 -0.25 -9.04
C GLY A 160 -1.26 0.53 -10.30
N VAL A 161 -0.61 1.67 -10.53
CA VAL A 161 -0.83 2.53 -11.71
C VAL A 161 -0.40 1.81 -12.98
N VAL A 162 0.79 1.19 -13.00
CA VAL A 162 1.29 0.45 -14.17
C VAL A 162 0.32 -0.65 -14.58
N THR A 163 -0.14 -1.46 -13.62
CA THR A 163 -1.10 -2.55 -13.93
C THR A 163 -2.50 -2.04 -14.25
N MET A 164 -2.90 -0.89 -13.72
CA MET A 164 -4.14 -0.21 -14.11
C MET A 164 -4.08 0.32 -15.55
N ILE A 165 -2.94 0.85 -16.01
CA ILE A 165 -2.77 1.30 -17.40
C ILE A 165 -2.83 0.11 -18.36
N LEU A 166 -2.13 -0.98 -18.01
CA LEU A 166 -2.02 -2.16 -18.89
C LEU A 166 -3.29 -3.02 -18.94
N TYR A 167 -4.01 -3.13 -17.83
CA TYR A 167 -5.17 -4.01 -17.66
C TYR A 167 -6.38 -3.22 -17.15
N LYS A 168 -7.35 -3.87 -16.49
CA LYS A 168 -8.52 -3.23 -15.89
C LYS A 168 -8.16 -2.31 -14.70
N PRO A 169 -8.99 -1.31 -14.37
CA PRO A 169 -8.70 -0.32 -13.32
C PRO A 169 -8.34 -0.91 -11.94
N LYS A 170 -8.99 -2.01 -11.54
CA LYS A 170 -8.77 -2.67 -10.23
C LYS A 170 -7.83 -3.88 -10.29
N SER A 171 -6.97 -3.96 -11.30
CA SER A 171 -6.12 -5.15 -11.52
C SER A 171 -5.15 -5.43 -10.38
N TRP A 172 -4.56 -4.38 -9.81
CA TRP A 172 -3.70 -4.48 -8.64
C TRP A 172 -4.38 -5.12 -7.42
N CYS A 173 -5.67 -4.85 -7.21
CA CYS A 173 -6.43 -5.38 -6.07
C CYS A 173 -6.56 -6.91 -6.11
N VAL A 174 -6.32 -7.55 -7.26
CA VAL A 174 -6.44 -9.00 -7.44
C VAL A 174 -5.31 -9.77 -6.76
N TYR A 175 -4.10 -9.22 -6.75
CA TYR A 175 -2.91 -9.85 -6.15
C TYR A 175 -2.25 -8.98 -5.08
N CYS A 176 -2.94 -7.91 -4.67
CA CYS A 176 -2.52 -7.07 -3.55
C CYS A 176 -2.23 -7.93 -2.30
N PRO A 177 -1.08 -7.71 -1.62
CA PRO A 177 -0.69 -8.48 -0.45
C PRO A 177 -1.71 -8.31 0.68
N MET A 178 -2.22 -7.10 0.90
CA MET A 178 -3.28 -6.82 1.87
C MET A 178 -4.58 -7.56 1.59
N GLY A 179 -4.99 -7.62 0.31
CA GLY A 179 -6.20 -8.35 -0.08
C GLY A 179 -6.05 -9.86 0.12
N THR A 180 -4.84 -10.37 -0.09
CA THR A 180 -4.51 -11.79 0.12
C THR A 180 -4.42 -12.13 1.61
N MET A 181 -3.80 -11.26 2.42
CA MET A 181 -3.68 -11.43 3.86
C MET A 181 -5.04 -11.40 4.57
N THR A 182 -5.86 -10.38 4.30
CA THR A 182 -7.24 -10.31 4.84
C THR A 182 -8.10 -11.49 4.39
N GLN A 183 -7.88 -12.01 3.17
CA GLN A 183 -8.54 -13.24 2.73
C GLN A 183 -8.12 -14.46 3.56
N LEU A 184 -6.83 -14.59 3.87
CA LEU A 184 -6.31 -15.69 4.69
C LEU A 184 -6.87 -15.62 6.11
N ILE A 185 -6.84 -14.44 6.74
CA ILE A 185 -7.39 -14.23 8.09
C ILE A 185 -8.88 -14.58 8.12
N SER A 186 -9.65 -14.07 7.16
CA SER A 186 -11.07 -14.37 7.06
C SER A 186 -11.33 -15.86 6.84
N LYS A 187 -10.56 -16.53 5.98
CA LYS A 187 -10.67 -17.99 5.79
C LYS A 187 -10.29 -18.76 7.04
N ALA A 188 -9.29 -18.34 7.80
CA ALA A 188 -8.94 -19.00 9.05
C ALA A 188 -10.08 -18.88 10.08
N LYS A 189 -10.77 -17.74 10.11
CA LYS A 189 -11.85 -17.46 11.07
C LYS A 189 -13.21 -18.10 10.72
N TYR A 190 -13.55 -18.24 9.44
CA TYR A 190 -14.85 -18.78 8.98
C TYR A 190 -14.77 -20.21 8.44
N LYS A 191 -13.67 -20.91 8.70
CA LYS A 191 -13.51 -22.34 8.35
C LYS A 191 -13.58 -23.24 9.58
N GLU A 192 -14.11 -22.69 10.68
CA GLU A 192 -14.84 -23.41 11.72
C GLU A 192 -16.32 -23.41 11.39
#